data_AF-A0A969WUL3-F1
#
_entry.id   AF-A0A969WUL3-F1
#
_cell.length_a   1.000
_cell.length_b   1.000
_cell.length_c   1.000
_cell.angle_alpha   90.00
_cell.angle_beta   90.00
_cell.angle_gamma   90.00
#
_symmetry.space_group_name_H-M   'P 1'
#
loop_
_entity.id
_entity.type
_entity.pdbx_description
1 polymer ?
#
loop_
_entity_poly.entity_id
_entity_poly.type
_entity_poly.pdbx_seq_one_letter_code
_entity_poly.pdbx_strand_id
1 'polypeptide(L)'
;MPANKPPYLHVYKASAGSGKTHQLTGEYIRLLFSAPHNYNHILAVTFTNKATDEMKSRIVEELNNLAIGNKSGYLKQLIEEFKLSEKEIRTRSQGILKSILHNYSNFSISTIDGFFQRTMRAFTREMGITGGYKVEVDNQSFLPEIVDLMLNELDQDGNDDLIEWLLEFMKDRVEESKTWKINDEIVKLASNLFDERFISLSAPVQDQIKDKETLKTYKQKLFKIIRNYENQLKEIGKRAQGIIGKYNLDFTDFSGGSRSQFKRFDLWANGEVPDITPTFLKYPNDVTCWYAKKTPDDIKDAIESAYSDGLNDCVIKVLSMYDNCTQYATAKEILRLFNTLGILSDVNNRMQAYRRESNMLFLSDTTELLNKIIADSESPFVYEKIGSRLNHFMIDEFQDTSTMQWNNFRPLLQESLSSGNYNLIVGDVKQSIYRWRNSDWRLLEEQIEEDFSAPNIQQHVLETNWRSDGNIVTFNNKFFEEAATVLQSEYIGSDEDIKNYPYYATKIETAYSQVSQHIAPIRNIDAGRVSINFIEQLQGEQWKDEALEQLPGTLEKLQADGFQPKDIAILVRTGKEAVGVSEKLLQYKDENPDSKYNFDFISNEALLLNNSSCVKAVVALLLYINSPHEKT
;
A
#
# COMPACT_ATOMS: atom_id res chain seq x y z
N MET A 1 -17.25 -41.98 8.54
CA MET A 1 -16.47 -40.89 7.91
C MET A 1 -16.57 -41.08 6.41
N PRO A 2 -17.13 -40.14 5.62
CA PRO A 2 -16.97 -40.21 4.17
C PRO A 2 -15.50 -39.90 3.81
N ALA A 3 -15.06 -40.49 2.70
CA ALA A 3 -13.68 -40.70 2.25
C ALA A 3 -12.68 -39.55 2.49
N ASN A 4 -11.47 -39.93 2.93
CA ASN A 4 -10.23 -39.14 2.91
C ASN A 4 -10.05 -38.46 1.55
N LYS A 5 -10.42 -37.18 1.45
CA LYS A 5 -9.85 -36.30 0.44
C LYS A 5 -8.40 -36.00 0.86
N PRO A 6 -7.46 -35.91 -0.08
CA PRO A 6 -6.14 -35.34 0.21
C PRO A 6 -6.32 -33.98 0.90
N PRO A 7 -5.47 -33.61 1.87
CA PRO A 7 -5.54 -32.29 2.51
C PRO A 7 -5.14 -31.24 1.48
N TYR A 8 -6.13 -30.65 0.82
CA TYR A 8 -5.93 -29.53 -0.08
C TYR A 8 -6.03 -28.22 0.69
N LEU A 9 -5.20 -27.25 0.31
CA LEU A 9 -5.44 -25.85 0.62
C LEU A 9 -6.56 -25.34 -0.28
N HIS A 10 -7.70 -25.00 0.31
CA HIS A 10 -8.83 -24.44 -0.44
C HIS A 10 -8.63 -22.94 -0.63
N VAL A 11 -8.59 -22.47 -1.88
CA VAL A 11 -8.45 -21.04 -2.19
C VAL A 11 -9.69 -20.58 -2.95
N TYR A 12 -10.48 -19.71 -2.33
CA TYR A 12 -11.70 -19.16 -2.93
C TYR A 12 -11.42 -17.75 -3.46
N LYS A 13 -11.44 -17.60 -4.78
CA LYS A 13 -11.45 -16.29 -5.46
C LYS A 13 -12.90 -15.81 -5.53
N ALA A 14 -13.23 -14.83 -4.69
CA ALA A 14 -14.61 -14.42 -4.44
C ALA A 14 -14.84 -12.95 -4.77
N SER A 15 -15.30 -12.68 -6.00
CA SER A 15 -15.63 -11.33 -6.48
C SER A 15 -16.70 -10.63 -5.62
N ALA A 16 -16.81 -9.31 -5.71
CA ALA A 16 -17.77 -8.53 -4.93
C ALA A 16 -19.20 -9.10 -5.02
N GLY A 17 -19.88 -9.25 -3.88
CA GLY A 17 -21.24 -9.78 -3.83
C GLY A 17 -21.41 -11.26 -4.19
N SER A 18 -20.32 -12.02 -4.36
CA SER A 18 -20.36 -13.43 -4.78
C SER A 18 -20.80 -14.44 -3.71
N GLY A 19 -21.05 -13.98 -2.49
CA GLY A 19 -21.43 -14.83 -1.36
C GLY A 19 -20.23 -15.32 -0.52
N LYS A 20 -19.07 -14.68 -0.63
CA LYS A 20 -17.85 -14.95 0.17
C LYS A 20 -18.14 -15.30 1.63
N THR A 21 -18.82 -14.41 2.34
CA THR A 21 -19.12 -14.58 3.77
C THR A 21 -20.11 -15.72 4.04
N HIS A 22 -21.04 -15.99 3.11
CA HIS A 22 -21.96 -17.12 3.21
C HIS A 22 -21.20 -18.45 3.10
N GLN A 23 -20.26 -18.54 2.16
CA GLN A 23 -19.38 -19.70 1.97
C GLN A 23 -18.48 -19.91 3.19
N LEU A 24 -17.80 -18.85 3.66
CA LEU A 24 -16.92 -18.91 4.84
C LEU A 24 -17.68 -19.37 6.09
N THR A 25 -18.89 -18.84 6.32
CA THR A 25 -19.77 -19.26 7.42
C THR A 25 -20.18 -20.73 7.27
N GLY A 26 -20.54 -21.15 6.05
CA GLY A 26 -20.93 -22.53 5.76
C GLY A 26 -19.80 -23.53 6.05
N GLU A 27 -18.58 -23.24 5.61
CA GLU A 27 -17.39 -24.06 5.88
C GLU A 27 -17.08 -24.11 7.38
N TYR A 28 -17.21 -22.98 8.09
CA TYR A 28 -17.02 -22.95 9.55
C TYR A 28 -18.03 -23.86 10.26
N ILE A 29 -19.32 -23.73 9.92
CA ILE A 29 -20.39 -24.57 10.48
C ILE A 29 -20.13 -26.04 10.12
N ARG A 30 -19.74 -26.35 8.89
CA ARG A 30 -19.39 -27.72 8.47
C ARG A 30 -18.29 -28.32 9.35
N LEU A 31 -17.24 -27.56 9.66
CA LEU A 31 -16.17 -28.01 10.57
C LEU A 31 -16.66 -28.22 12.01
N LEU A 32 -17.62 -27.43 12.50
CA LEU A 32 -18.23 -27.66 13.81
C LEU A 32 -19.00 -28.99 13.87
N PHE A 33 -19.56 -29.44 12.75
CA PHE A 33 -20.26 -30.72 12.63
C PHE A 33 -19.34 -31.90 12.32
N SER A 34 -18.09 -31.69 11.93
CA SER A 34 -17.18 -32.80 11.61
C SER A 34 -16.66 -33.52 12.86
N ALA A 35 -16.40 -32.81 13.96
CA ALA A 35 -16.02 -33.42 15.24
C ALA A 35 -16.53 -32.63 16.46
N PRO A 36 -16.81 -33.31 17.60
CA PRO A 36 -17.08 -32.64 18.85
C PRO A 36 -15.92 -31.72 19.25
N HIS A 37 -16.24 -30.55 19.83
CA HIS A 37 -15.25 -29.57 20.31
C HIS A 37 -14.36 -28.90 19.25
N ASN A 38 -14.66 -29.06 17.95
CA ASN A 38 -13.90 -28.37 16.90
C ASN A 38 -13.91 -26.84 17.01
N TYR A 39 -14.88 -26.24 17.70
CA TYR A 39 -14.88 -24.81 17.97
C TYR A 39 -13.61 -24.29 18.67
N ASN A 40 -12.86 -25.15 19.37
CA ASN A 40 -11.58 -24.83 20.02
C ASN A 40 -10.36 -25.04 19.12
N HIS A 41 -10.52 -25.66 17.96
CA HIS A 41 -9.42 -26.04 17.07
C HIS A 41 -9.51 -25.36 15.68
N ILE A 42 -10.48 -24.45 15.49
CA ILE A 42 -10.64 -23.66 14.26
C ILE A 42 -10.19 -22.22 14.56
N LEU A 43 -9.18 -21.75 13.83
CA LEU A 43 -8.81 -20.34 13.78
C LEU A 43 -9.41 -19.72 12.51
N ALA A 44 -10.32 -18.77 12.69
CA ALA A 44 -10.75 -17.89 11.61
C ALA A 44 -10.19 -16.48 11.84
N VAL A 45 -9.50 -15.94 10.84
CA VAL A 45 -8.91 -14.59 10.91
C VAL A 45 -9.47 -13.68 9.82
N THR A 46 -9.72 -12.43 10.20
CA THR A 46 -10.22 -11.37 9.30
C THR A 46 -9.31 -10.14 9.36
N PHE A 47 -9.43 -9.21 8.41
CA PHE A 47 -8.64 -7.98 8.43
C PHE A 47 -9.14 -6.93 9.46
N THR A 48 -10.46 -6.84 9.70
CA THR A 48 -11.06 -5.82 10.58
C THR A 48 -11.84 -6.41 11.75
N ASN A 49 -11.94 -5.65 12.86
CA ASN A 49 -12.75 -6.03 14.02
C ASN A 49 -14.24 -6.18 13.65
N LYS A 50 -14.75 -5.30 12.78
CA LYS A 50 -16.14 -5.36 12.30
C LYS A 50 -16.43 -6.65 11.55
N ALA A 51 -15.51 -7.11 10.70
CA ALA A 51 -15.65 -8.39 10.00
C ALA A 51 -15.60 -9.59 10.96
N THR A 52 -14.72 -9.55 11.97
CA THR A 52 -14.69 -10.54 13.05
C THR A 52 -16.05 -10.63 13.76
N ASP A 53 -16.61 -9.49 14.17
CA ASP A 53 -17.87 -9.44 14.91
C ASP A 53 -19.06 -9.86 14.05
N GLU A 54 -19.08 -9.46 12.77
CA GLU A 54 -20.09 -9.93 11.81
C GLU A 54 -20.04 -11.45 11.65
N MET A 55 -18.84 -12.02 11.45
CA MET A 55 -18.66 -13.46 11.27
C MET A 55 -19.09 -14.24 12.52
N LYS A 56 -18.69 -13.78 13.72
CA LYS A 56 -19.12 -14.38 15.00
C LYS A 56 -20.63 -14.36 15.14
N SER A 57 -21.25 -13.19 14.94
CA SER A 57 -22.69 -13.00 15.11
C SER A 57 -23.45 -13.91 14.16
N ARG A 58 -23.05 -13.96 12.89
CA ARG A 58 -23.68 -14.80 11.88
C ARG A 58 -23.59 -16.30 12.20
N ILE A 59 -22.42 -16.80 12.63
CA ILE A 59 -22.28 -18.21 13.02
C ILE A 59 -23.19 -18.56 14.19
N VAL A 60 -23.23 -17.70 15.21
CA VAL A 60 -24.08 -17.90 16.40
C VAL A 60 -25.57 -17.84 16.03
N GLU A 61 -25.98 -16.87 15.21
CA GLU A 61 -27.35 -16.73 14.71
C GLU A 61 -27.80 -17.93 13.89
N GLU A 62 -26.95 -18.43 12.97
CA GLU A 62 -27.28 -19.59 12.15
C GLU A 62 -27.36 -20.88 12.97
N LEU A 63 -26.44 -21.08 13.93
CA LEU A 63 -26.54 -22.20 14.88
C LEU A 63 -27.82 -22.11 15.72
N ASN A 64 -28.21 -20.91 16.14
CA ASN A 64 -29.46 -20.68 16.86
C ASN A 64 -30.69 -20.98 15.97
N ASN A 65 -30.71 -20.50 14.73
CA ASN A 65 -31.78 -20.79 13.78
C ASN A 65 -31.95 -22.29 13.54
N LEU A 66 -30.84 -23.01 13.36
CA LEU A 66 -30.85 -24.47 13.27
C LEU A 66 -31.38 -25.10 14.57
N ALA A 67 -30.89 -24.65 15.74
CA ALA A 67 -31.25 -25.17 17.05
C ALA A 67 -32.75 -25.04 17.39
N ILE A 68 -33.40 -23.92 17.05
CA ILE A 68 -34.78 -23.63 17.47
C ILE A 68 -35.86 -24.02 16.46
N GLY A 69 -35.49 -24.49 15.27
CA GLY A 69 -36.48 -24.89 14.26
C GLY A 69 -36.65 -23.93 13.08
N ASN A 70 -35.95 -22.80 13.07
CA ASN A 70 -36.08 -21.80 12.01
C ASN A 70 -35.51 -22.29 10.67
N LYS A 71 -35.84 -21.56 9.60
CA LYS A 71 -35.22 -21.73 8.28
C LYS A 71 -33.75 -21.31 8.36
N SER A 72 -32.87 -22.16 7.83
CA SER A 72 -31.45 -21.85 7.64
C SER A 72 -31.04 -22.33 6.25
N GLY A 73 -30.22 -21.53 5.56
CA GLY A 73 -29.70 -21.87 4.24
C GLY A 73 -28.80 -23.11 4.24
N TYR A 74 -28.23 -23.46 5.41
CA TYR A 74 -27.24 -24.54 5.55
C TYR A 74 -27.86 -25.90 5.85
N LEU A 75 -29.14 -25.96 6.24
CA LEU A 75 -29.77 -27.20 6.73
C LEU A 75 -29.70 -28.34 5.70
N LYS A 76 -30.06 -28.04 4.44
CA LYS A 76 -30.09 -29.05 3.37
C LYS A 76 -28.69 -29.63 3.11
N GLN A 77 -27.68 -28.76 3.02
CA GLN A 77 -26.28 -29.16 2.82
C GLN A 77 -25.77 -30.03 3.98
N LEU A 78 -26.08 -29.67 5.23
CA LEU A 78 -25.67 -30.44 6.41
C LEU A 78 -26.32 -31.83 6.45
N ILE A 79 -27.60 -31.93 6.07
CA ILE A 79 -28.30 -33.22 5.96
C ILE A 79 -27.64 -34.11 4.91
N GLU A 80 -27.35 -33.56 3.73
CA GLU A 80 -26.74 -34.30 2.62
C GLU A 80 -25.32 -34.77 2.94
N GLU A 81 -24.48 -33.91 3.51
CA GLU A 81 -23.06 -34.20 3.78
C GLU A 81 -22.88 -35.18 4.95
N PHE A 82 -23.56 -34.93 6.08
CA PHE A 82 -23.41 -35.76 7.28
C PHE A 82 -24.34 -36.97 7.29
N LYS A 83 -25.28 -37.07 6.34
CA LYS A 83 -26.30 -38.13 6.26
C LYS A 83 -27.11 -38.28 7.55
N LEU A 84 -27.40 -37.15 8.19
CA LEU A 84 -28.18 -37.06 9.43
C LEU A 84 -29.60 -36.58 9.13
N SER A 85 -30.56 -37.02 9.92
CA SER A 85 -31.91 -36.47 9.88
C SER A 85 -31.92 -35.00 10.34
N GLU A 86 -32.93 -34.24 9.91
CA GLU A 86 -33.11 -32.86 10.36
C GLU A 86 -33.14 -32.76 11.89
N LYS A 87 -33.82 -33.69 12.57
CA LYS A 87 -33.90 -33.71 14.04
C LYS A 87 -32.52 -33.86 14.69
N GLU A 88 -31.65 -34.70 14.13
CA GLU A 88 -30.29 -34.90 14.61
C GLU A 88 -29.43 -33.65 14.39
N ILE A 89 -29.52 -33.02 13.21
CA ILE A 89 -28.82 -31.76 12.92
C ILE A 89 -29.22 -30.67 13.91
N ARG A 90 -30.51 -30.49 14.18
CA ARG A 90 -31.01 -29.48 15.13
C ARG A 90 -30.55 -29.77 16.56
N THR A 91 -30.63 -31.03 16.99
CA THR A 91 -30.15 -31.46 18.33
C THR A 91 -28.64 -31.20 18.47
N ARG A 92 -27.86 -31.51 17.43
CA ARG A 92 -26.42 -31.28 17.43
C ARG A 92 -26.09 -29.78 17.42
N SER A 93 -26.86 -28.97 16.69
CA SER A 93 -26.73 -27.50 16.68
C SER A 93 -26.91 -26.92 18.08
N GLN A 94 -27.91 -27.40 18.85
CA GLN A 94 -28.11 -26.99 20.24
C GLN A 94 -26.89 -27.31 21.11
N GLY A 95 -26.32 -28.50 20.97
CA GLY A 95 -25.12 -28.91 21.71
C GLY A 95 -23.88 -28.08 21.36
N ILE A 96 -23.66 -27.80 20.07
CA ILE A 96 -22.57 -26.96 19.58
C ILE A 96 -22.72 -25.53 20.09
N LEU A 97 -23.91 -24.93 19.90
CA LEU A 97 -24.21 -23.57 20.35
C LEU A 97 -24.01 -23.42 21.86
N LYS A 98 -24.53 -24.36 22.65
CA LYS A 98 -24.34 -24.36 24.11
C LYS A 98 -22.86 -24.44 24.48
N SER A 99 -22.08 -25.26 23.79
CA SER A 99 -20.64 -25.39 24.05
C SER A 99 -19.88 -24.10 23.74
N ILE A 100 -20.21 -23.43 22.63
CA ILE A 100 -19.63 -22.14 22.24
C ILE A 100 -20.01 -21.06 23.26
N LEU A 101 -21.28 -20.97 23.68
CA LEU A 101 -21.73 -19.95 24.63
C LEU A 101 -21.11 -20.12 26.03
N HIS A 102 -20.91 -21.36 26.48
CA HIS A 102 -20.22 -21.61 27.76
C HIS A 102 -18.71 -21.29 27.71
N ASN A 103 -18.07 -21.47 26.55
CA ASN A 103 -16.64 -21.26 26.36
C ASN A 103 -16.36 -20.21 25.26
N TYR A 104 -17.05 -19.08 25.31
CA TYR A 104 -17.02 -18.08 24.24
C TYR A 104 -15.64 -17.49 23.99
N SER A 105 -14.76 -17.48 25.02
CA SER A 105 -13.36 -17.07 24.90
C SER A 105 -12.55 -17.92 23.92
N ASN A 106 -12.91 -19.19 23.76
CA ASN A 106 -12.20 -20.13 22.89
C ASN A 106 -12.76 -20.16 21.47
N PHE A 107 -13.86 -19.45 21.21
CA PHE A 107 -14.40 -19.24 19.88
C PHE A 107 -13.45 -18.34 19.08
N SER A 108 -12.49 -18.99 18.43
CA SER A 108 -11.26 -18.37 17.91
C SER A 108 -11.47 -17.71 16.55
N ILE A 109 -12.32 -16.68 16.57
CA ILE A 109 -12.48 -15.73 15.46
C ILE A 109 -11.91 -14.39 15.91
N SER A 110 -10.94 -13.86 15.17
CA SER A 110 -10.28 -12.59 15.52
C SER A 110 -9.70 -11.90 14.30
N THR A 111 -9.19 -10.69 14.48
CA THR A 111 -8.33 -10.10 13.47
C THR A 111 -7.00 -10.84 13.38
N ILE A 112 -6.32 -10.72 12.24
CA ILE A 112 -4.95 -11.24 12.05
C ILE A 112 -4.03 -10.68 13.14
N ASP A 113 -4.02 -9.35 13.30
CA ASP A 113 -3.22 -8.67 14.32
C ASP A 113 -3.60 -9.12 15.74
N GLY A 114 -4.90 -9.24 16.03
CA GLY A 114 -5.37 -9.71 17.34
C GLY A 114 -4.94 -11.14 17.67
N PHE A 115 -4.86 -12.02 16.66
CA PHE A 115 -4.31 -13.36 16.82
C PHE A 115 -2.81 -13.31 17.18
N PHE A 116 -2.00 -12.63 16.37
CA PHE A 116 -0.55 -12.53 16.61
C PHE A 116 -0.21 -11.85 17.93
N GLN A 117 -0.95 -10.83 18.33
CA GLN A 117 -0.77 -10.17 19.62
C GLN A 117 -1.04 -11.11 20.81
N ARG A 118 -2.11 -11.91 20.76
CA ARG A 118 -2.38 -12.89 21.82
C ARG A 118 -1.29 -13.94 21.88
N THR A 119 -0.85 -14.42 20.73
CA THR A 119 0.27 -15.36 20.62
C THR A 119 1.53 -14.77 21.25
N MET A 120 1.91 -13.55 20.87
CA MET A 120 3.11 -12.90 21.39
C MET A 120 3.03 -12.66 22.91
N ARG A 121 1.88 -12.25 23.43
CA ARG A 121 1.69 -12.09 24.89
C ARG A 121 1.92 -13.39 25.66
N ALA A 122 1.51 -14.53 25.10
CA ALA A 122 1.77 -15.83 25.69
C ALA A 122 3.28 -16.14 25.71
N PHE A 123 3.97 -15.89 24.60
CA PHE A 123 5.43 -16.06 24.50
C PHE A 123 6.21 -15.15 25.45
N THR A 124 5.89 -13.85 25.53
CA THR A 124 6.59 -12.91 26.42
C THR A 124 6.46 -13.33 27.88
N ARG A 125 5.31 -13.87 28.28
CA ARG A 125 5.09 -14.33 29.66
C ARG A 125 6.01 -15.49 30.02
N GLU A 126 6.33 -16.35 29.07
CA GLU A 126 7.13 -17.56 29.30
C GLU A 126 8.64 -17.31 29.22
N MET A 127 9.09 -16.37 28.38
CA MET A 127 10.50 -15.95 28.33
C MET A 127 11.01 -15.28 29.62
N GLY A 128 10.23 -15.28 30.71
CA GLY A 128 10.56 -14.57 31.93
C GLY A 128 10.55 -13.05 31.75
N ILE A 129 9.96 -12.55 30.66
CA ILE A 129 9.74 -11.11 30.41
C ILE A 129 8.54 -10.65 31.26
N THR A 130 8.47 -11.09 32.51
CA THR A 130 7.45 -10.70 33.47
C THR A 130 7.74 -9.28 33.96
N GLY A 131 6.89 -8.34 33.54
CA GLY A 131 6.58 -7.13 34.32
C GLY A 131 7.20 -5.80 33.89
N GLY A 132 8.14 -5.79 32.94
CA GLY A 132 8.79 -4.55 32.49
C GLY A 132 8.22 -3.95 31.21
N TYR A 133 7.73 -4.77 30.28
CA TYR A 133 7.42 -4.25 28.94
C TYR A 133 6.04 -3.62 28.84
N LYS A 134 5.99 -2.30 28.61
CA LYS A 134 4.76 -1.61 28.20
C LYS A 134 4.54 -1.91 26.71
N VAL A 135 3.47 -2.64 26.39
CA VAL A 135 3.05 -2.83 24.99
C VAL A 135 2.32 -1.58 24.55
N GLU A 136 2.90 -0.83 23.63
CA GLU A 136 2.27 0.38 23.09
C GLU A 136 1.58 0.08 21.77
N VAL A 137 0.35 0.58 21.65
CA VAL A 137 -0.48 0.44 20.45
C VAL A 137 -0.23 1.58 19.46
N ASP A 138 0.12 2.76 19.97
CA ASP A 138 0.41 3.94 19.15
C ASP A 138 1.92 4.08 18.92
N ASN A 139 2.34 3.61 17.76
CA ASN A 139 3.73 3.65 17.31
C ASN A 139 4.24 5.07 16.99
N GLN A 140 3.37 6.07 16.84
CA GLN A 140 3.78 7.40 16.38
C GLN A 140 3.75 8.44 17.51
N SER A 141 3.00 8.17 18.58
CA SER A 141 2.84 9.08 19.73
C SER A 141 4.14 9.60 20.36
N PHE A 142 5.21 8.81 20.35
CA PHE A 142 6.50 9.14 20.96
C PHE A 142 7.53 9.72 19.96
N LEU A 143 7.25 9.70 18.65
CA LEU A 143 8.17 10.26 17.66
C LEU A 143 8.49 11.74 17.90
N PRO A 144 7.53 12.62 18.24
CA PRO A 144 7.83 14.01 18.56
C PRO A 144 8.85 14.14 19.69
N GLU A 145 8.71 13.35 20.75
CA GLU A 145 9.63 13.36 21.90
C GLU A 145 11.04 12.89 21.50
N ILE A 146 11.16 11.83 20.70
CA ILE A 146 12.46 11.36 20.20
C ILE A 146 13.13 12.39 19.29
N VAL A 147 12.36 13.04 18.42
CA VAL A 147 12.87 14.08 17.52
C VAL A 147 13.31 15.31 18.34
N ASP A 148 12.54 15.70 19.36
CA ASP A 148 12.92 16.78 20.26
C ASP A 148 14.21 16.44 21.03
N LEU A 149 14.36 15.21 21.52
CA LEU A 149 15.61 14.73 22.14
C LEU A 149 16.78 14.78 21.15
N MET A 150 16.58 14.32 19.91
CA MET A 150 17.59 14.38 18.85
C MET A 150 18.06 15.83 18.60
N LEU A 151 17.11 16.76 18.51
CA LEU A 151 17.41 18.17 18.25
C LEU A 151 18.08 18.85 19.45
N ASN A 152 17.68 18.50 20.68
CA ASN A 152 18.27 19.04 21.91
C ASN A 152 19.71 18.59 22.13
N GLU A 153 20.11 17.44 21.59
CA GLU A 153 21.47 16.91 21.72
C GLU A 153 22.39 17.31 20.56
N LEU A 154 21.93 18.15 19.62
CA LEU A 154 22.74 18.56 18.45
C LEU A 154 24.04 19.29 18.85
N ASP A 155 24.08 19.93 20.00
CA ASP A 155 25.25 20.63 20.52
C ASP A 155 26.31 19.72 21.15
N GLN A 156 26.02 18.42 21.29
CA GLN A 156 26.94 17.44 21.87
C GLN A 156 27.98 16.93 20.85
N ASP A 157 29.16 16.55 21.37
CA ASP A 157 30.25 15.98 20.58
C ASP A 157 29.81 14.70 19.83
N GLY A 158 30.13 14.61 18.53
CA GLY A 158 29.83 13.45 17.69
C GLY A 158 28.56 13.56 16.83
N ASN A 159 27.88 14.71 16.84
CA ASN A 159 26.70 14.98 16.01
C ASN A 159 26.97 15.84 14.76
N ASP A 160 28.24 16.09 14.41
CA ASP A 160 28.62 16.89 13.24
C ASP A 160 27.98 16.39 11.93
N ASP A 161 27.98 15.07 11.71
CA ASP A 161 27.35 14.47 10.52
C ASP A 161 25.83 14.71 10.49
N LEU A 162 25.17 14.64 11.65
CA LEU A 162 23.73 14.88 11.78
C LEU A 162 23.39 16.35 11.49
N ILE A 163 24.22 17.28 11.98
CA ILE A 163 24.09 18.71 11.67
C ILE A 163 24.21 18.94 10.16
N GLU A 164 25.21 18.34 9.50
CA GLU A 164 25.36 18.43 8.05
C GLU A 164 24.10 17.93 7.32
N TRP A 165 23.59 16.75 7.70
CA TRP A 165 22.40 16.16 7.07
C TRP A 165 21.16 17.02 7.27
N LEU A 166 20.95 17.56 8.47
CA LEU A 166 19.82 18.45 8.77
C LEU A 166 19.90 19.76 7.99
N LEU A 167 21.09 20.36 7.88
CA LEU A 167 21.28 21.60 7.12
C LEU A 167 20.98 21.41 5.64
N GLU A 168 21.47 20.33 5.03
CA GLU A 168 21.16 20.03 3.63
C GLU A 168 19.67 19.71 3.42
N PHE A 169 19.08 18.90 4.31
CA PHE A 169 17.64 18.62 4.27
C PHE A 169 16.78 19.89 4.36
N MET A 170 17.20 20.85 5.19
CA MET A 170 16.51 22.14 5.32
C MET A 170 16.65 23.00 4.06
N LYS A 171 17.84 23.05 3.44
CA LYS A 171 18.04 23.80 2.20
C LYS A 171 17.10 23.29 1.11
N ASP A 172 17.02 21.97 0.93
CA ASP A 172 16.12 21.34 -0.03
C ASP A 172 14.65 21.73 0.21
N ARG A 173 14.20 21.77 1.47
CA ARG A 173 12.82 22.14 1.83
C ARG A 173 12.50 23.61 1.58
N VAL A 174 13.46 24.50 1.83
CA VAL A 174 13.32 25.94 1.58
C VAL A 174 13.24 26.21 0.07
N GLU A 175 14.09 25.55 -0.73
CA GLU A 175 14.05 25.65 -2.19
C GLU A 175 12.72 25.15 -2.77
N GLU A 176 12.12 24.13 -2.16
CA GLU A 176 10.79 23.60 -2.52
C GLU A 176 9.60 24.47 -2.02
N SER A 177 9.85 25.64 -1.42
CA SER A 177 8.82 26.50 -0.80
C SER A 177 7.95 25.80 0.26
N LYS A 178 8.52 24.82 0.98
CA LYS A 178 7.83 24.09 2.05
C LYS A 178 8.01 24.77 3.42
N THR A 179 7.21 24.35 4.39
CA THR A 179 7.17 24.91 5.75
C THR A 179 8.51 24.77 6.47
N TRP A 180 8.92 25.80 7.23
CA TRP A 180 10.17 25.82 8.02
C TRP A 180 10.09 25.05 9.35
N LYS A 181 8.94 24.44 9.69
CA LYS A 181 8.76 23.66 10.92
C LYS A 181 9.50 22.33 10.81
N ILE A 182 10.77 22.34 11.20
CA ILE A 182 11.70 21.21 11.09
C ILE A 182 11.17 19.98 11.83
N ASN A 183 10.64 20.14 13.05
CA ASN A 183 10.17 19.02 13.88
C ASN A 183 9.07 18.23 13.17
N ASP A 184 8.05 18.90 12.63
CA ASP A 184 6.93 18.23 11.94
C ASP A 184 7.40 17.44 10.71
N GLU A 185 8.34 18.01 9.94
CA GLU A 185 8.91 17.36 8.76
C GLU A 185 9.78 16.15 9.13
N ILE A 186 10.58 16.24 10.20
CA ILE A 186 11.39 15.12 10.69
C ILE A 186 10.50 14.04 11.29
N VAL A 187 9.46 14.38 12.06
CA VAL A 187 8.50 13.39 12.59
C VAL A 187 7.80 12.65 11.45
N LYS A 188 7.35 13.38 10.43
CA LYS A 188 6.75 12.78 9.22
C LYS A 188 7.75 11.94 8.43
N LEU A 189 9.02 12.31 8.43
CA LEU A 189 10.07 11.47 7.87
C LEU A 189 10.25 10.20 8.70
N ALA A 190 10.39 10.32 10.02
CA ALA A 190 10.59 9.24 10.97
C ALA A 190 9.44 8.25 11.02
N SER A 191 8.21 8.64 10.69
CA SER A 191 7.08 7.71 10.61
C SER A 191 7.30 6.60 9.58
N ASN A 192 8.17 6.80 8.59
CA ASN A 192 8.54 5.75 7.61
C ASN A 192 9.36 4.62 8.25
N LEU A 193 9.89 4.77 9.48
CA LEU A 193 10.56 3.69 10.20
C LEU A 193 9.60 2.54 10.56
N PHE A 194 8.30 2.81 10.59
CA PHE A 194 7.26 1.82 10.87
C PHE A 194 6.69 1.15 9.61
N ASP A 195 7.15 1.54 8.42
CA ASP A 195 6.76 0.85 7.18
C ASP A 195 7.35 -0.56 7.17
N GLU A 196 6.53 -1.57 6.86
CA GLU A 196 6.98 -2.96 6.80
C GLU A 196 8.12 -3.15 5.81
N ARG A 197 8.17 -2.35 4.74
CA ARG A 197 9.29 -2.35 3.78
C ARG A 197 10.62 -2.00 4.45
N PHE A 198 10.63 -1.04 5.37
CA PHE A 198 11.82 -0.69 6.14
C PHE A 198 12.16 -1.77 7.17
N ILE A 199 11.15 -2.28 7.88
CA ILE A 199 11.33 -3.34 8.90
C ILE A 199 11.83 -4.65 8.25
N SER A 200 11.34 -4.97 7.05
CA SER A 200 11.69 -6.17 6.27
C SER A 200 13.11 -6.16 5.71
N LEU A 201 13.82 -5.02 5.79
CA LEU A 201 15.23 -4.96 5.40
C LEU A 201 16.02 -5.99 6.21
N SER A 202 16.89 -6.75 5.54
CA SER A 202 17.67 -7.79 6.19
C SER A 202 18.53 -7.22 7.32
N ALA A 203 18.75 -8.00 8.38
CA ALA A 203 19.57 -7.56 9.52
C ALA A 203 20.94 -6.99 9.10
N PRO A 204 21.68 -7.55 8.12
CA PRO A 204 22.93 -6.95 7.65
C PRO A 204 22.76 -5.55 7.06
N VAL A 205 21.66 -5.27 6.35
CA VAL A 205 21.39 -3.95 5.78
C VAL A 205 21.03 -2.96 6.87
N GLN A 206 20.21 -3.37 7.84
CA GLN A 206 19.89 -2.52 8.99
C GLN A 206 21.14 -2.15 9.79
N ASP A 207 22.04 -3.09 10.02
CA ASP A 207 23.27 -2.84 10.77
C ASP A 207 24.24 -1.93 10.00
N GLN A 208 24.32 -2.07 8.68
CA GLN A 208 25.09 -1.15 7.82
C GLN A 208 24.53 0.27 7.81
N ILE A 209 23.20 0.43 7.86
CA ILE A 209 22.55 1.76 7.90
C ILE A 209 22.79 2.45 9.24
N LYS A 210 22.85 1.70 10.36
CA LYS A 210 23.09 2.25 11.70
C LYS A 210 24.52 2.76 11.89
N ASP A 211 25.48 2.23 11.13
CA ASP A 211 26.88 2.58 11.24
C ASP A 211 27.23 3.84 10.41
N LYS A 212 27.55 4.93 11.11
CA LYS A 212 27.95 6.22 10.51
C LYS A 212 29.20 6.07 9.63
N GLU A 213 30.15 5.21 9.98
CA GLU A 213 31.37 4.99 9.17
C GLU A 213 31.07 4.26 7.85
N THR A 214 30.17 3.28 7.89
CA THR A 214 29.67 2.61 6.68
C THR A 214 28.92 3.58 5.77
N LEU A 215 28.03 4.42 6.32
CA LEU A 215 27.34 5.47 5.57
C LEU A 215 28.30 6.46 4.92
N LYS A 216 29.32 6.91 5.66
CA LYS A 216 30.36 7.82 5.15
C LYS A 216 31.16 7.19 4.01
N THR A 217 31.56 5.93 4.16
CA THR A 217 32.25 5.17 3.12
C THR A 217 31.38 5.02 1.87
N TYR A 218 30.07 4.80 2.05
CA TYR A 218 29.12 4.72 0.96
C TYR A 218 28.95 6.07 0.23
N LYS A 219 28.79 7.19 0.97
CA LYS A 219 28.77 8.56 0.42
C LYS A 219 30.01 8.85 -0.44
N GLN A 220 31.20 8.45 0.03
CA GLN A 220 32.45 8.60 -0.73
C GLN A 220 32.47 7.80 -2.03
N LYS A 221 31.95 6.56 -2.02
CA LYS A 221 31.83 5.75 -3.25
C LYS A 221 30.90 6.41 -4.28
N LEU A 222 29.77 6.95 -3.84
CA LEU A 222 28.83 7.67 -4.71
C LEU A 222 29.47 8.92 -5.33
N PHE A 223 30.14 9.74 -4.52
CA PHE A 223 30.89 10.89 -5.04
C PHE A 223 31.98 10.49 -6.03
N LYS A 224 32.65 9.35 -5.82
CA LYS A 224 33.65 8.85 -6.77
C LYS A 224 33.04 8.48 -8.12
N ILE A 225 31.85 7.86 -8.13
CA ILE A 225 31.12 7.53 -9.36
C ILE A 225 30.76 8.82 -10.11
N ILE A 226 30.17 9.79 -9.40
CA ILE A 226 29.79 11.10 -9.96
C ILE A 226 31.00 11.83 -10.54
N ARG A 227 32.05 12.01 -9.73
CA ARG A 227 33.27 12.72 -10.15
C ARG A 227 33.96 12.03 -11.33
N ASN A 228 33.96 10.70 -11.39
CA ASN A 228 34.56 9.97 -12.52
C ASN A 228 33.81 10.28 -13.82
N TYR A 229 32.47 10.24 -13.79
CA TYR A 229 31.64 10.59 -14.93
C TYR A 229 31.82 12.06 -15.37
N GLU A 230 31.75 12.98 -14.41
CA GLU A 230 31.92 14.43 -14.66
C GLU A 230 33.32 14.77 -15.19
N ASN A 231 34.36 14.15 -14.65
CA ASN A 231 35.72 14.35 -15.15
C ASN A 231 35.90 13.81 -16.56
N GLN A 232 35.31 12.65 -16.89
CA GLN A 232 35.36 12.11 -18.25
C GLN A 232 34.66 13.05 -19.25
N LEU A 233 33.47 13.55 -18.92
CA LEU A 233 32.77 14.54 -19.74
C LEU A 233 33.59 15.83 -19.88
N LYS A 234 34.22 16.29 -18.79
CA LYS A 234 35.07 17.49 -18.79
C LYS A 234 36.26 17.36 -19.71
N GLU A 235 36.95 16.22 -19.69
CA GLU A 235 38.08 15.96 -20.59
C GLU A 235 37.64 15.87 -22.06
N ILE A 236 36.45 15.30 -22.34
CA ILE A 236 35.86 15.31 -23.69
C ILE A 236 35.52 16.75 -24.12
N GLY A 237 34.92 17.54 -23.23
CA GLY A 237 34.61 18.96 -23.43
C GLY A 237 35.85 19.76 -23.82
N LYS A 238 36.92 19.67 -23.02
CA LYS A 238 38.20 20.35 -23.30
C LYS A 238 38.82 19.90 -24.61
N ARG A 239 38.76 18.61 -24.94
CA ARG A 239 39.27 18.09 -26.22
C ARG A 239 38.48 18.69 -27.39
N ALA A 240 37.16 18.71 -27.31
CA ALA A 240 36.30 19.29 -28.33
C ALA A 240 36.57 20.81 -28.50
N GLN A 241 36.70 21.56 -27.40
CA GLN A 241 37.09 22.97 -27.44
C GLN A 241 38.45 23.18 -28.12
N GLY A 242 39.44 22.32 -27.81
CA GLY A 242 40.76 22.38 -28.45
C GLY A 242 40.71 22.16 -29.96
N ILE A 243 39.85 21.24 -30.43
CA ILE A 243 39.65 20.99 -31.87
C ILE A 243 38.92 22.18 -32.52
N ILE A 244 37.83 22.66 -31.92
CA ILE A 244 37.06 23.81 -32.40
C ILE A 244 37.97 25.04 -32.54
N GLY A 245 38.76 25.34 -31.50
CA GLY A 245 39.71 26.45 -31.52
C GLY A 245 40.86 26.29 -32.53
N LYS A 246 41.35 25.06 -32.78
CA LYS A 246 42.40 24.77 -33.77
C LYS A 246 41.98 25.16 -35.19
N TYR A 247 40.69 25.05 -35.52
CA TYR A 247 40.14 25.41 -36.82
C TYR A 247 39.55 26.83 -36.86
N ASN A 248 39.79 27.67 -35.84
CA ASN A 248 39.23 29.01 -35.70
C ASN A 248 37.69 29.05 -35.79
N LEU A 249 37.03 27.99 -35.33
CA LEU A 249 35.56 27.90 -35.26
C LEU A 249 35.06 28.42 -33.90
N ASP A 250 33.88 29.01 -33.90
CA ASP A 250 33.09 29.31 -32.71
C ASP A 250 31.85 28.40 -32.65
N PHE A 251 31.27 28.17 -31.47
CA PHE A 251 30.06 27.35 -31.35
C PHE A 251 28.88 27.91 -32.19
N THR A 252 28.87 29.23 -32.46
CA THR A 252 27.87 29.89 -33.32
C THR A 252 28.01 29.57 -34.81
N ASP A 253 29.15 29.02 -35.25
CA ASP A 253 29.35 28.62 -36.65
C ASP A 253 28.64 27.31 -37.00
N PHE A 254 28.31 26.52 -35.98
CA PHE A 254 27.59 25.26 -36.12
C PHE A 254 26.07 25.47 -36.24
N SER A 255 25.39 24.42 -36.72
CA SER A 255 23.94 24.37 -36.90
C SER A 255 23.18 24.86 -35.66
N GLY A 256 22.29 25.84 -35.85
CA GLY A 256 21.53 26.49 -34.78
C GLY A 256 22.11 27.83 -34.31
N GLY A 257 23.31 28.24 -34.77
CA GLY A 257 23.87 29.56 -34.50
C GLY A 257 24.07 29.81 -33.00
N SER A 258 23.51 30.89 -32.47
CA SER A 258 23.51 31.20 -31.03
C SER A 258 22.81 30.14 -30.15
N ARG A 259 21.99 29.27 -30.75
CA ARG A 259 21.33 28.14 -30.09
C ARG A 259 21.98 26.79 -30.41
N SER A 260 23.13 26.81 -31.08
CA SER A 260 23.92 25.63 -31.38
C SER A 260 24.13 24.80 -30.12
N GLN A 261 24.00 23.49 -30.26
CA GLN A 261 24.24 22.57 -29.16
C GLN A 261 25.75 22.33 -28.93
N PHE A 262 26.62 22.77 -29.84
CA PHE A 262 28.08 22.69 -29.65
C PHE A 262 28.57 23.54 -28.48
N LYS A 263 27.81 24.57 -28.05
CA LYS A 263 28.06 25.32 -26.81
C LYS A 263 28.10 24.43 -25.55
N ARG A 264 27.51 23.23 -25.61
CA ARG A 264 27.54 22.27 -24.50
C ARG A 264 28.94 21.73 -24.22
N PHE A 265 29.82 21.70 -25.23
CA PHE A 265 31.22 21.35 -25.02
C PHE A 265 31.93 22.36 -24.13
N ASP A 266 31.53 23.63 -24.16
CA ASP A 266 32.02 24.65 -23.23
C ASP A 266 31.52 24.41 -21.81
N LEU A 267 30.23 24.09 -21.66
CA LEU A 267 29.63 23.75 -20.37
C LEU A 267 30.30 22.52 -19.75
N TRP A 268 30.48 21.45 -20.53
CA TRP A 268 31.18 20.24 -20.08
C TRP A 268 32.64 20.54 -19.71
N ALA A 269 33.36 21.33 -20.50
CA ALA A 269 34.74 21.72 -20.19
C ALA A 269 34.86 22.51 -18.87
N ASN A 270 33.81 23.27 -18.52
CA ASN A 270 33.71 23.98 -17.24
C ASN A 270 33.27 23.09 -16.08
N GLY A 271 32.77 21.88 -16.36
CA GLY A 271 32.32 20.90 -15.37
C GLY A 271 30.81 20.90 -15.13
N GLU A 272 30.04 21.61 -15.95
CA GLU A 272 28.58 21.56 -15.94
C GLU A 272 28.08 20.38 -16.77
N VAL A 273 27.06 19.65 -16.29
CA VAL A 273 26.49 18.48 -16.97
C VAL A 273 25.01 18.74 -17.33
N PRO A 274 24.74 19.52 -18.38
CA PRO A 274 23.38 19.78 -18.83
C PRO A 274 22.80 18.58 -19.61
N ASP A 275 21.48 18.36 -19.48
CA ASP A 275 20.76 17.26 -20.16
C ASP A 275 20.88 17.31 -21.68
N ILE A 276 21.01 16.14 -22.31
CA ILE A 276 21.12 16.03 -23.77
C ILE A 276 19.76 16.32 -24.44
N THR A 277 19.78 17.11 -25.52
CA THR A 277 18.57 17.45 -26.28
C THR A 277 18.33 16.48 -27.43
N PRO A 278 17.07 16.33 -27.89
CA PRO A 278 16.76 15.56 -29.11
C PRO A 278 17.51 16.04 -30.35
N THR A 279 17.91 17.32 -30.39
CA THR A 279 18.73 17.88 -31.47
C THR A 279 20.15 17.34 -31.42
N PHE A 280 20.74 17.16 -30.23
CA PHE A 280 22.10 16.65 -30.08
C PHE A 280 22.23 15.17 -30.48
N LEU A 281 21.16 14.38 -30.28
CA LEU A 281 21.09 12.98 -30.68
C LEU A 281 21.26 12.75 -32.20
N LYS A 282 21.07 13.79 -33.03
CA LYS A 282 21.12 13.71 -34.50
C LYS A 282 22.51 13.96 -35.09
N TYR A 283 23.47 14.42 -34.31
CA TYR A 283 24.80 14.78 -34.81
C TYR A 283 25.78 13.63 -35.09
N PRO A 284 25.75 12.45 -34.45
CA PRO A 284 26.79 11.45 -34.71
C PRO A 284 26.68 10.92 -36.14
N ASN A 285 27.85 10.73 -36.78
CA ASN A 285 27.98 10.06 -38.08
C ASN A 285 27.36 10.76 -39.30
N ASP A 286 26.88 12.00 -39.16
CA ASP A 286 26.40 12.82 -40.28
C ASP A 286 26.84 14.27 -40.12
N VAL A 287 27.93 14.63 -40.81
CA VAL A 287 28.48 16.00 -40.83
C VAL A 287 27.54 17.01 -41.49
N THR A 288 26.61 16.57 -42.35
CA THR A 288 25.67 17.48 -43.02
C THR A 288 24.67 18.11 -42.05
N CYS A 289 24.49 17.49 -40.87
CA CYS A 289 23.68 18.02 -39.78
C CYS A 289 24.39 19.12 -38.97
N TRP A 290 25.68 19.38 -39.20
CA TRP A 290 26.52 20.25 -38.36
C TRP A 290 26.58 21.70 -38.84
N TYR A 291 26.12 21.99 -40.06
CA TYR A 291 26.06 23.35 -40.63
C TYR A 291 24.74 23.61 -41.35
N ALA A 292 24.38 24.88 -41.53
CA ALA A 292 23.16 25.27 -42.25
C ALA A 292 23.40 25.35 -43.76
N LYS A 293 22.34 25.23 -44.57
CA LYS A 293 22.43 25.34 -46.04
C LYS A 293 23.03 26.67 -46.54
N LYS A 294 22.96 27.73 -45.72
CA LYS A 294 23.46 29.08 -46.01
C LYS A 294 24.84 29.38 -45.39
N THR A 295 25.47 28.41 -44.73
CA THR A 295 26.80 28.59 -44.14
C THR A 295 27.84 28.82 -45.25
N PRO A 296 28.77 29.80 -45.10
CA PRO A 296 29.88 30.02 -46.03
C PRO A 296 30.73 28.76 -46.24
N ASP A 297 31.30 28.59 -47.44
CA ASP A 297 32.01 27.35 -47.82
C ASP A 297 33.34 27.18 -47.07
N ASP A 298 34.03 28.27 -46.73
CA ASP A 298 35.22 28.27 -45.88
C ASP A 298 34.95 27.74 -44.45
N ILE A 299 33.78 28.07 -43.90
CA ILE A 299 33.34 27.57 -42.58
C ILE A 299 32.92 26.10 -42.67
N LYS A 300 32.28 25.67 -43.78
CA LYS A 300 31.95 24.25 -43.98
C LYS A 300 33.21 23.38 -44.05
N ASP A 301 34.20 23.80 -44.84
CA ASP A 301 35.48 23.09 -44.98
C ASP A 301 36.20 22.96 -43.62
N ALA A 302 36.13 24.01 -42.79
CA ALA A 302 36.66 23.99 -41.43
C ALA A 302 35.88 23.04 -40.49
N ILE A 303 34.54 23.01 -40.56
CA ILE A 303 33.70 22.08 -39.80
C ILE A 303 33.95 20.63 -40.22
N GLU A 304 34.06 20.34 -41.52
CA GLU A 304 34.36 19.01 -42.04
C GLU A 304 35.77 18.56 -41.64
N SER A 305 36.74 19.47 -41.64
CA SER A 305 38.09 19.21 -41.14
C SER A 305 38.10 18.91 -39.63
N ALA A 306 37.37 19.70 -38.83
CA ALA A 306 37.23 19.47 -37.39
C ALA A 306 36.50 18.15 -37.08
N TYR A 307 35.49 17.80 -37.88
CA TYR A 307 34.77 16.53 -37.81
C TYR A 307 35.75 15.36 -37.98
N SER A 308 36.61 15.40 -39.01
CA SER A 308 37.63 14.36 -39.27
C SER A 308 38.80 14.36 -38.27
N ASP A 309 39.14 15.49 -37.66
CA ASP A 309 40.19 15.61 -36.63
C ASP A 309 39.76 15.06 -35.26
N GLY A 310 38.53 14.51 -35.17
CA GLY A 310 38.04 13.78 -34.00
C GLY A 310 37.00 14.54 -33.17
N LEU A 311 36.39 15.61 -33.69
CA LEU A 311 35.24 16.24 -33.04
C LEU A 311 34.02 15.30 -33.05
N ASN A 312 33.84 14.49 -34.12
CA ASN A 312 32.79 13.46 -34.16
C ASN A 312 33.00 12.37 -33.11
N ASP A 313 34.26 11.98 -32.86
CA ASP A 313 34.58 11.02 -31.78
C ASP A 313 34.18 11.55 -30.41
N CYS A 314 34.28 12.87 -30.19
CA CYS A 314 33.84 13.51 -28.95
C CYS A 314 32.32 13.45 -28.82
N VAL A 315 31.56 13.74 -29.89
CA VAL A 315 30.10 13.61 -29.93
C VAL A 315 29.66 12.16 -29.65
N ILE A 316 30.26 11.18 -30.33
CA ILE A 316 29.95 9.75 -30.15
C ILE A 316 30.22 9.31 -28.70
N LYS A 317 31.35 9.73 -28.11
CA LYS A 317 31.70 9.39 -26.73
C LYS A 317 30.72 9.98 -25.73
N VAL A 318 30.29 11.23 -25.91
CA VAL A 318 29.26 11.84 -25.05
C VAL A 318 27.96 11.05 -25.12
N LEU A 319 27.51 10.66 -26.31
CA LEU A 319 26.30 9.86 -26.48
C LEU A 319 26.42 8.47 -25.84
N SER A 320 27.55 7.80 -26.05
CA SER A 320 27.83 6.52 -25.39
C SER A 320 27.82 6.62 -23.86
N MET A 321 28.34 7.71 -23.30
CA MET A 321 28.29 7.98 -21.85
C MET A 321 26.88 8.31 -21.37
N TYR A 322 26.07 8.97 -22.19
CA TYR A 322 24.68 9.27 -21.87
C TYR A 322 23.82 8.00 -21.87
N ASP A 323 23.97 7.14 -22.89
CA ASP A 323 23.27 5.86 -22.97
C ASP A 323 23.62 4.92 -21.80
N ASN A 324 24.83 5.06 -21.25
CA ASN A 324 25.30 4.30 -20.09
C ASN A 324 25.30 5.11 -18.78
N CYS A 325 24.48 6.15 -18.67
CA CYS A 325 24.47 7.03 -17.49
C CYS A 325 23.78 6.43 -16.25
N THR A 326 23.24 5.21 -16.32
CA THR A 326 22.46 4.59 -15.23
C THR A 326 23.15 4.67 -13.87
N GLN A 327 24.45 4.34 -13.80
CA GLN A 327 25.19 4.41 -12.53
C GLN A 327 25.37 5.85 -12.01
N TYR A 328 25.58 6.81 -12.91
CA TYR A 328 25.70 8.23 -12.57
C TYR A 328 24.38 8.80 -12.06
N ALA A 329 23.29 8.57 -12.81
CA ALA A 329 21.95 9.01 -12.45
C ALA A 329 21.50 8.39 -11.12
N THR A 330 21.72 7.08 -10.96
CA THR A 330 21.43 6.38 -9.70
C THR A 330 22.24 6.96 -8.54
N ALA A 331 23.54 7.22 -8.71
CA ALA A 331 24.36 7.79 -7.65
C ALA A 331 23.91 9.20 -7.24
N LYS A 332 23.49 10.03 -8.21
CA LYS A 332 22.91 11.36 -7.94
C LYS A 332 21.62 11.28 -7.14
N GLU A 333 20.69 10.42 -7.56
CA GLU A 333 19.42 10.26 -6.84
C GLU A 333 19.63 9.69 -5.43
N ILE A 334 20.53 8.72 -5.26
CA ILE A 334 20.86 8.19 -3.94
C ILE A 334 21.47 9.29 -3.05
N LEU A 335 22.38 10.11 -3.58
CA LEU A 335 22.98 11.21 -2.80
C LEU A 335 21.96 12.27 -2.39
N ARG A 336 20.99 12.57 -3.24
CA ARG A 336 19.88 13.46 -2.91
C ARG A 336 19.07 12.93 -1.73
N LEU A 337 18.85 11.63 -1.67
CA LEU A 337 18.12 10.97 -0.57
C LEU A 337 19.02 10.56 0.61
N PHE A 338 20.33 10.77 0.52
CA PHE A 338 21.29 10.27 1.51
C PHE A 338 21.14 10.95 2.87
N ASN A 339 20.96 12.27 2.88
CA ASN A 339 20.80 13.03 4.13
C ASN A 339 19.54 12.58 4.89
N THR A 340 18.46 12.33 4.15
CA THR A 340 17.21 11.75 4.66
C THR A 340 17.45 10.38 5.32
N LEU A 341 18.26 9.51 4.70
CA LEU A 341 18.63 8.21 5.28
C LEU A 341 19.46 8.38 6.56
N GLY A 342 20.40 9.33 6.58
CA GLY A 342 21.21 9.63 7.76
C GLY A 342 20.36 10.08 8.95
N ILE A 343 19.43 11.01 8.73
CA ILE A 343 18.47 11.48 9.75
C ILE A 343 17.61 10.30 10.24
N LEU A 344 17.05 9.49 9.32
CA LEU A 344 16.26 8.31 9.67
C LEU A 344 17.04 7.31 10.52
N SER A 345 18.31 7.08 10.18
CA SER A 345 19.18 6.17 10.91
C SER A 345 19.44 6.66 12.35
N ASP A 346 19.70 7.95 12.52
CA ASP A 346 19.93 8.56 13.82
C ASP A 346 18.66 8.50 14.70
N VAL A 347 17.50 8.88 14.14
CA VAL A 347 16.20 8.74 14.82
C VAL A 347 15.92 7.30 15.19
N ASN A 348 16.20 6.34 14.32
CA ASN A 348 16.02 4.91 14.61
C ASN A 348 16.92 4.45 15.75
N ASN A 349 18.19 4.85 15.79
CA ASN A 349 19.11 4.51 16.89
C ASN A 349 18.60 5.05 18.24
N ARG A 350 18.15 6.31 18.26
CA ARG A 350 17.56 6.95 19.44
C ARG A 350 16.26 6.28 19.86
N MET A 351 15.41 5.91 18.91
CA MET A 351 14.20 5.14 19.16
C MET A 351 14.51 3.78 19.79
N GLN A 352 15.51 3.06 19.29
CA GLN A 352 15.91 1.78 19.88
C GLN A 352 16.48 1.95 21.30
N ALA A 353 17.22 3.02 21.57
CA ALA A 353 17.70 3.35 22.92
C ALA A 353 16.52 3.68 23.86
N TYR A 354 15.63 4.59 23.45
CA TYR A 354 14.43 4.97 24.21
C TYR A 354 13.55 3.76 24.55
N ARG A 355 13.37 2.84 23.60
CA ARG A 355 12.63 1.59 23.81
C ARG A 355 13.29 0.67 24.83
N ARG A 356 14.61 0.56 24.82
CA ARG A 356 15.35 -0.28 25.79
C ARG A 356 15.26 0.32 27.18
N GLU A 357 15.42 1.62 27.31
CA GLU A 357 15.34 2.35 28.60
C GLU A 357 13.93 2.31 29.20
N SER A 358 12.92 2.52 28.36
CA SER A 358 11.51 2.52 28.76
C SER A 358 10.91 1.12 28.88
N ASN A 359 11.67 0.06 28.56
CA ASN A 359 11.18 -1.30 28.37
C ASN A 359 9.89 -1.29 27.53
N MET A 360 9.96 -0.84 26.28
CA MET A 360 8.78 -0.65 25.44
C MET A 360 8.84 -1.58 24.23
N LEU A 361 7.74 -2.30 23.99
CA LEU A 361 7.56 -3.13 22.81
C LEU A 361 6.38 -2.60 21.99
N PHE A 362 6.61 -2.31 20.72
CA PHE A 362 5.54 -1.86 19.84
C PHE A 362 4.71 -3.03 19.34
N LEU A 363 3.44 -2.75 19.11
CA LEU A 363 2.51 -3.74 18.59
C LEU A 363 2.86 -4.18 17.16
N SER A 364 3.37 -3.26 16.34
CA SER A 364 3.88 -3.56 14.98
C SER A 364 4.94 -4.65 14.98
N ASP A 365 5.75 -4.70 16.03
CA ASP A 365 6.92 -5.56 16.10
C ASP A 365 6.52 -6.99 16.52
N THR A 366 5.27 -7.20 16.93
CA THR A 366 4.77 -8.53 17.31
C THR A 366 4.80 -9.49 16.13
N THR A 367 4.43 -9.03 14.93
CA THR A 367 4.47 -9.84 13.70
C THR A 367 5.90 -10.19 13.32
N GLU A 368 6.84 -9.24 13.44
CA GLU A 368 8.27 -9.47 13.15
C GLU A 368 8.92 -10.42 14.16
N LEU A 369 8.67 -10.21 15.46
CA LEU A 369 9.23 -11.04 16.51
C LEU A 369 8.71 -12.48 16.40
N LEU A 370 7.42 -12.66 16.11
CA LEU A 370 6.87 -13.97 15.82
C LEU A 370 7.49 -14.58 14.56
N ASN A 371 7.75 -13.78 13.52
CA ASN A 371 8.42 -14.27 12.33
C ASN A 371 9.80 -14.85 12.65
N LYS A 372 10.61 -14.15 13.45
CA LYS A 372 11.92 -14.63 13.90
C LYS A 372 11.81 -15.91 14.73
N ILE A 373 10.85 -15.97 15.67
CA ILE A 373 10.62 -17.16 16.49
C ILE A 373 10.20 -18.36 15.63
N ILE A 374 9.33 -18.14 14.65
CA ILE A 374 8.80 -19.20 13.78
C ILE A 374 9.87 -19.67 12.78
N ALA A 375 10.64 -18.75 12.19
CA ALA A 375 11.64 -19.05 11.17
C ALA A 375 12.78 -19.96 11.66
N ASP A 376 13.17 -19.84 12.93
CA ASP A 376 14.32 -20.57 13.50
C ASP A 376 13.94 -21.93 14.13
N SER A 377 12.70 -22.42 13.96
CA SER A 377 12.22 -23.65 14.65
C SER A 377 11.64 -24.71 13.69
N GLU A 378 12.03 -25.98 13.87
CA GLU A 378 11.60 -27.12 13.01
C GLU A 378 10.17 -27.64 13.29
N SER A 379 9.45 -27.09 14.26
CA SER A 379 8.04 -27.44 14.52
C SER A 379 7.38 -26.28 15.29
N PRO A 380 6.26 -25.69 14.84
CA PRO A 380 5.70 -24.49 15.49
C PRO A 380 5.17 -24.73 16.91
N PHE A 381 6.06 -24.66 17.89
CA PHE A 381 5.81 -24.61 19.35
C PHE A 381 4.80 -23.52 19.76
N VAL A 382 4.56 -22.55 18.88
CA VAL A 382 3.46 -21.57 18.93
C VAL A 382 2.14 -22.21 19.40
N TYR A 383 1.77 -23.38 18.86
CA TYR A 383 0.51 -24.03 19.21
C TYR A 383 0.46 -24.59 20.63
N GLU A 384 1.58 -25.08 21.13
CA GLU A 384 1.67 -25.57 22.51
C GLU A 384 1.51 -24.42 23.50
N LYS A 385 1.92 -23.21 23.12
CA LYS A 385 1.98 -22.04 24.02
C LYS A 385 0.76 -21.16 24.07
N ILE A 386 -0.04 -21.13 23.01
CA ILE A 386 -1.34 -20.44 23.06
C ILE A 386 -2.33 -21.25 23.94
N GLY A 387 -2.01 -22.49 24.30
CA GLY A 387 -2.86 -23.36 25.13
C GLY A 387 -4.05 -23.95 24.37
N SER A 388 -4.09 -23.77 23.05
CA SER A 388 -5.10 -24.28 22.14
C SER A 388 -4.45 -24.93 20.92
N ARG A 389 -4.80 -26.18 20.63
CA ARG A 389 -4.32 -26.87 19.43
C ARG A 389 -5.12 -26.41 18.21
N LEU A 390 -4.54 -25.55 17.38
CA LEU A 390 -5.20 -25.10 16.15
C LEU A 390 -4.95 -26.13 15.05
N ASN A 391 -6.04 -26.71 14.53
CA ASN A 391 -5.97 -27.71 13.47
C ASN A 391 -6.44 -27.12 12.14
N HIS A 392 -7.46 -26.27 12.15
CA HIS A 392 -8.07 -25.73 10.95
C HIS A 392 -7.87 -24.21 10.86
N PHE A 393 -7.48 -23.72 9.69
CA PHE A 393 -7.25 -22.30 9.45
C PHE A 393 -8.19 -21.78 8.38
N MET A 394 -8.79 -20.62 8.64
CA MET A 394 -9.67 -19.92 7.71
C MET A 394 -9.23 -18.46 7.66
N ILE A 395 -8.69 -18.02 6.52
CA ILE A 395 -8.21 -16.66 6.34
C ILE A 395 -9.14 -15.93 5.39
N ASP A 396 -9.80 -14.88 5.87
CA ASP A 396 -10.67 -14.02 5.10
C ASP A 396 -9.98 -12.68 4.76
N GLU A 397 -10.40 -12.05 3.66
CA GLU A 397 -9.78 -10.85 3.10
C GLU A 397 -8.28 -11.03 2.83
N PHE A 398 -7.89 -12.19 2.29
CA PHE A 398 -6.47 -12.53 2.13
C PHE A 398 -5.71 -11.52 1.26
N GLN A 399 -6.37 -10.86 0.31
CA GLN A 399 -5.77 -9.81 -0.52
C GLN A 399 -5.23 -8.60 0.27
N ASP A 400 -5.65 -8.46 1.52
CA ASP A 400 -5.25 -7.37 2.43
C ASP A 400 -4.19 -7.83 3.44
N THR A 401 -3.66 -9.04 3.29
CA THR A 401 -2.59 -9.60 4.12
C THR A 401 -1.23 -9.06 3.67
N SER A 402 -0.31 -8.84 4.61
CA SER A 402 1.07 -8.48 4.32
C SER A 402 2.00 -9.69 4.20
N THR A 403 3.18 -9.51 3.60
CA THR A 403 4.16 -10.59 3.43
C THR A 403 4.62 -11.16 4.77
N MET A 404 4.83 -10.33 5.79
CA MET A 404 5.20 -10.81 7.13
C MET A 404 4.09 -11.64 7.79
N GLN A 405 2.84 -11.20 7.67
CA GLN A 405 1.70 -11.95 8.20
C GLN A 405 1.59 -13.32 7.52
N TRP A 406 1.79 -13.37 6.20
CA TRP A 406 1.79 -14.63 5.45
C TRP A 406 2.93 -15.55 5.85
N ASN A 407 4.16 -15.02 6.00
CA ASN A 407 5.30 -15.82 6.45
C ASN A 407 5.09 -16.43 7.85
N ASN A 408 4.24 -15.81 8.69
CA ASN A 408 3.84 -16.37 9.98
C ASN A 408 2.77 -17.46 9.83
N PHE A 409 1.83 -17.32 8.89
CA PHE A 409 0.79 -18.33 8.65
C PHE A 409 1.27 -19.52 7.81
N ARG A 410 2.22 -19.34 6.91
CA ARG A 410 2.66 -20.39 5.98
C ARG A 410 3.11 -21.67 6.70
N PRO A 411 4.02 -21.62 7.70
CA PRO A 411 4.43 -22.82 8.44
C PRO A 411 3.26 -23.45 9.21
N LEU A 412 2.35 -22.63 9.72
CA LEU A 412 1.16 -23.06 10.46
C LEU A 412 0.22 -23.87 9.56
N LEU A 413 0.00 -23.39 8.34
CA LEU A 413 -0.80 -24.04 7.31
C LEU A 413 -0.12 -25.32 6.79
N GLN A 414 1.20 -25.32 6.59
CA GLN A 414 1.95 -26.50 6.14
C GLN A 414 1.86 -27.66 7.14
N GLU A 415 2.00 -27.38 8.44
CA GLU A 415 1.84 -28.38 9.50
C GLU A 415 0.41 -28.91 9.56
N SER A 416 -0.57 -28.00 9.46
CA SER A 416 -1.99 -28.36 9.44
C SER A 416 -2.35 -29.28 8.26
N LEU A 417 -1.88 -28.95 7.06
CA LEU A 417 -2.08 -29.78 5.85
C LEU A 417 -1.38 -31.13 5.97
N SER A 418 -0.15 -31.17 6.48
CA SER A 418 0.61 -32.41 6.71
C SER A 418 -0.11 -33.35 7.69
N SER A 419 -0.83 -32.77 8.66
CA SER A 419 -1.69 -33.48 9.61
C SER A 419 -3.07 -33.87 9.05
N GLY A 420 -3.38 -33.58 7.78
CA GLY A 420 -4.66 -33.96 7.16
C GLY A 420 -5.81 -33.01 7.47
N ASN A 421 -5.55 -31.81 7.99
CA ASN A 421 -6.59 -30.87 8.41
C ASN A 421 -7.03 -29.93 7.27
N TYR A 422 -8.24 -29.39 7.42
CA TYR A 422 -8.84 -28.44 6.48
C TYR A 422 -8.30 -27.02 6.64
N ASN A 423 -7.91 -26.41 5.52
CA ASN A 423 -7.46 -25.03 5.44
C ASN A 423 -8.14 -24.29 4.30
N LEU A 424 -8.53 -23.05 4.56
CA LEU A 424 -9.28 -22.20 3.65
C LEU A 424 -8.69 -20.79 3.62
N ILE A 425 -8.45 -20.30 2.41
CA ILE A 425 -8.10 -18.92 2.12
C ILE A 425 -9.17 -18.35 1.22
N VAL A 426 -9.65 -17.15 1.53
CA VAL A 426 -10.69 -16.46 0.78
C VAL A 426 -10.27 -15.02 0.52
N GLY A 427 -10.36 -14.58 -0.73
CA GLY A 427 -10.01 -13.22 -1.09
C GLY A 427 -10.33 -12.86 -2.54
N ASP A 428 -10.05 -11.62 -2.89
CA ASP A 428 -10.19 -11.10 -4.25
C ASP A 428 -9.14 -10.03 -4.54
N VAL A 429 -8.23 -10.31 -5.47
CA VAL A 429 -7.16 -9.38 -5.89
C VAL A 429 -7.74 -8.02 -6.32
N LYS A 430 -8.92 -8.02 -6.95
CA LYS A 430 -9.60 -6.79 -7.43
C LYS A 430 -10.03 -5.86 -6.30
N GLN A 431 -10.10 -6.35 -5.06
CA GLN A 431 -10.51 -5.60 -3.87
C GLN A 431 -9.33 -5.22 -2.97
N SER A 432 -8.07 -5.46 -3.39
CA SER A 432 -6.89 -5.06 -2.61
C SER A 432 -6.70 -3.54 -2.62
N ILE A 433 -7.10 -2.87 -1.54
CA ILE A 433 -7.05 -1.40 -1.41
C ILE A 433 -6.23 -0.93 -0.19
N TYR A 434 -5.69 -1.87 0.61
CA TYR A 434 -4.93 -1.58 1.82
C TYR A 434 -3.40 -1.58 1.63
N ARG A 435 -2.91 -1.29 0.41
CA ARG A 435 -1.46 -1.24 0.12
C ARG A 435 -0.69 -0.27 1.03
N TRP A 436 -1.33 0.81 1.48
CA TRP A 436 -0.77 1.76 2.44
C TRP A 436 -0.55 1.17 3.85
N ARG A 437 -1.15 0.01 4.15
CA ARG A 437 -0.89 -0.82 5.34
C ARG A 437 0.00 -2.03 5.02
N ASN A 438 0.76 -1.97 3.93
CA ASN A 438 1.68 -3.02 3.47
C ASN A 438 1.02 -4.32 2.98
N SER A 439 -0.28 -4.30 2.64
CA SER A 439 -0.89 -5.46 1.99
C SER A 439 -0.24 -5.75 0.65
N ASP A 440 -0.09 -7.03 0.32
CA ASP A 440 0.53 -7.47 -0.93
C ASP A 440 -0.41 -8.40 -1.70
N TRP A 441 -1.05 -7.85 -2.73
CA TRP A 441 -1.97 -8.58 -3.59
C TRP A 441 -1.31 -9.77 -4.32
N ARG A 442 0.01 -9.72 -4.53
CA ARG A 442 0.78 -10.80 -5.20
C ARG A 442 0.74 -12.09 -4.39
N LEU A 443 0.47 -12.01 -3.08
CA LEU A 443 0.32 -13.19 -2.24
C LEU A 443 -0.83 -14.09 -2.72
N LEU A 444 -1.99 -13.50 -3.01
CA LEU A 444 -3.17 -14.23 -3.46
C LEU A 444 -3.03 -14.73 -4.90
N GLU A 445 -2.33 -13.95 -5.73
CA GLU A 445 -2.24 -14.23 -7.17
C GLU A 445 -1.13 -15.24 -7.50
N GLU A 446 0.01 -15.19 -6.79
CA GLU A 446 1.22 -15.95 -7.16
C GLU A 446 1.77 -16.76 -5.97
N GLN A 447 2.01 -16.10 -4.83
CA GLN A 447 2.81 -16.70 -3.74
C GLN A 447 2.20 -17.98 -3.16
N ILE A 448 0.87 -18.07 -3.05
CA ILE A 448 0.21 -19.29 -2.54
C ILE A 448 0.55 -20.50 -3.44
N GLU A 449 0.53 -20.31 -4.76
CA GLU A 449 0.82 -21.38 -5.72
C GLU A 449 2.26 -21.85 -5.63
N GLU A 450 3.20 -20.91 -5.44
CA GLU A 450 4.62 -21.19 -5.23
C GLU A 450 4.87 -21.93 -3.91
N ASP A 451 4.24 -21.50 -2.82
CA ASP A 451 4.54 -21.98 -1.46
C ASP A 451 3.96 -23.38 -1.15
N PHE A 452 2.83 -23.75 -1.76
CA PHE A 452 2.14 -25.02 -1.49
C PHE A 452 2.18 -26.02 -2.65
N SER A 453 2.67 -25.60 -3.82
CA SER A 453 2.66 -26.34 -5.08
C SER A 453 1.25 -26.69 -5.59
N ALA A 454 1.02 -26.53 -6.90
CA ALA A 454 -0.27 -26.75 -7.56
C ALA A 454 -1.04 -28.05 -7.18
N PRO A 455 -0.43 -29.25 -7.01
CA PRO A 455 -1.20 -30.46 -6.69
C PRO A 455 -1.83 -30.46 -5.29
N ASN A 456 -1.43 -29.56 -4.39
CA ASN A 456 -1.98 -29.47 -3.04
C ASN A 456 -2.97 -28.31 -2.87
N ILE A 457 -3.31 -27.60 -3.95
CA ILE A 457 -4.21 -26.44 -3.91
C ILE A 457 -5.48 -26.77 -4.69
N GLN A 458 -6.64 -26.46 -4.09
CA GLN A 458 -7.92 -26.51 -4.78
C GLN A 458 -8.48 -25.10 -4.90
N GLN A 459 -8.47 -24.56 -6.13
CA GLN A 459 -9.05 -23.25 -6.42
C GLN A 459 -10.56 -23.35 -6.67
N HIS A 460 -11.30 -22.37 -6.14
CA HIS A 460 -12.75 -22.22 -6.29
C HIS A 460 -13.04 -20.80 -6.71
N VAL A 461 -13.77 -20.60 -7.81
CA VAL A 461 -14.17 -19.27 -8.29
C VAL A 461 -15.67 -19.10 -8.02
N LEU A 462 -16.04 -18.01 -7.34
CA LEU A 462 -17.45 -17.68 -7.09
C LEU A 462 -17.96 -16.70 -8.16
N GLU A 463 -18.56 -17.25 -9.21
CA GLU A 463 -18.94 -16.50 -10.43
C GLU A 463 -20.28 -15.76 -10.31
N THR A 464 -21.15 -16.11 -9.35
CA THR A 464 -22.51 -15.55 -9.27
C THR A 464 -22.60 -14.40 -8.27
N ASN A 465 -23.08 -13.23 -8.70
CA ASN A 465 -23.38 -12.09 -7.83
C ASN A 465 -24.78 -12.21 -7.22
N TRP A 466 -24.84 -12.28 -5.90
CA TRP A 466 -26.08 -12.41 -5.12
C TRP A 466 -26.57 -11.10 -4.51
N ARG A 467 -25.81 -10.00 -4.66
CA ARG A 467 -26.05 -8.73 -3.97
C ARG A 467 -26.75 -7.69 -4.84
N SER A 468 -26.40 -7.63 -6.12
CA SER A 468 -26.82 -6.54 -7.02
C SER A 468 -27.77 -7.03 -8.11
N ASP A 469 -28.60 -6.13 -8.63
CA ASP A 469 -29.46 -6.38 -9.78
C ASP A 469 -28.72 -6.27 -11.12
N GLY A 470 -29.35 -6.76 -12.18
CA GLY A 470 -28.68 -7.08 -13.44
C GLY A 470 -28.04 -5.91 -14.17
N ASN A 471 -28.62 -4.71 -14.17
CA ASN A 471 -28.00 -3.55 -14.82
C ASN A 471 -26.69 -3.12 -14.13
N ILE A 472 -26.61 -3.26 -12.81
CA ILE A 472 -25.39 -2.95 -12.06
C ILE A 472 -24.30 -3.98 -12.38
N VAL A 473 -24.64 -5.28 -12.34
CA VAL A 473 -23.70 -6.37 -12.66
C VAL A 473 -23.22 -6.25 -14.11
N THR A 474 -24.14 -6.05 -15.07
CA THR A 474 -23.82 -5.91 -16.49
C THR A 474 -22.90 -4.71 -16.75
N PHE A 475 -23.17 -3.57 -16.12
CA PHE A 475 -22.30 -2.40 -16.24
C PHE A 475 -20.89 -2.68 -15.73
N ASN A 476 -20.75 -3.24 -14.51
CA ASN A 476 -19.44 -3.51 -13.92
C ASN A 476 -18.64 -4.53 -14.73
N ASN A 477 -19.29 -5.60 -15.21
CA ASN A 477 -18.63 -6.60 -16.06
C ASN A 477 -18.00 -5.94 -17.28
N LYS A 478 -18.76 -5.12 -18.03
CA LYS A 478 -18.27 -4.44 -19.24
C LYS A 478 -17.24 -3.35 -18.93
N PHE A 479 -17.50 -2.55 -17.90
CA PHE A 479 -16.63 -1.42 -17.56
C PHE A 479 -15.23 -1.89 -17.15
N PHE A 480 -15.13 -2.89 -16.27
CA PHE A 480 -13.84 -3.36 -15.79
C PHE A 480 -13.09 -4.25 -16.79
N GLU A 481 -13.79 -4.93 -17.69
CA GLU A 481 -13.16 -5.64 -18.81
C GLU A 481 -12.41 -4.65 -19.72
N GLU A 482 -13.08 -3.57 -20.15
CA GLU A 482 -12.45 -2.53 -20.98
C GLU A 482 -11.40 -1.71 -20.20
N ALA A 483 -11.71 -1.33 -18.95
CA ALA A 483 -10.81 -0.53 -18.14
C ALA A 483 -9.50 -1.26 -17.84
N ALA A 484 -9.53 -2.58 -17.64
CA ALA A 484 -8.30 -3.36 -17.39
C ALA A 484 -7.35 -3.30 -18.58
N THR A 485 -7.86 -3.46 -19.80
CA THR A 485 -7.06 -3.37 -21.04
C THR A 485 -6.52 -1.96 -21.26
N VAL A 486 -7.35 -0.93 -21.10
CA VAL A 486 -6.91 0.47 -21.22
C VAL A 486 -5.81 0.77 -20.21
N LEU A 487 -6.02 0.43 -18.94
CA LEU A 487 -5.05 0.66 -17.87
C LEU A 487 -3.74 -0.12 -18.08
N GLN A 488 -3.79 -1.36 -18.56
CA GLN A 488 -2.59 -2.12 -18.89
C GLN A 488 -1.79 -1.44 -19.99
N SER A 489 -2.46 -0.95 -21.04
CA SER A 489 -1.82 -0.25 -22.15
C SER A 489 -1.25 1.12 -21.75
N GLU A 490 -1.88 1.83 -20.80
CA GLU A 490 -1.32 3.08 -20.26
C GLU A 490 -0.14 2.83 -19.32
N TYR A 491 -0.17 1.72 -18.58
CA TYR A 491 0.88 1.39 -17.62
C TYR A 491 2.15 0.87 -18.32
N ILE A 492 2.01 -0.09 -19.24
CA ILE A 492 3.11 -0.69 -20.03
C ILE A 492 2.62 -0.85 -21.48
N GLY A 493 2.71 0.24 -22.24
CA GLY A 493 2.15 0.33 -23.59
C GLY A 493 3.17 0.23 -24.73
N SER A 494 4.45 0.46 -24.47
CA SER A 494 5.49 0.42 -25.50
C SER A 494 6.29 -0.89 -25.48
N ASP A 495 6.82 -1.28 -26.64
CA ASP A 495 7.72 -2.45 -26.76
C ASP A 495 8.98 -2.30 -25.89
N GLU A 496 9.39 -1.07 -25.59
CA GLU A 496 10.53 -0.76 -24.73
C GLU A 496 10.17 -0.95 -23.25
N ASP A 497 8.99 -0.52 -22.83
CA ASP A 497 8.48 -0.75 -21.47
C ASP A 497 8.32 -2.24 -21.17
N ILE A 498 7.79 -3.01 -22.13
CA ILE A 498 7.63 -4.46 -21.99
C ILE A 498 8.99 -5.14 -21.83
N LYS A 499 10.02 -4.72 -22.58
CA LYS A 499 11.38 -5.25 -22.44
C LYS A 499 12.01 -4.89 -21.10
N ASN A 500 11.78 -3.68 -20.61
CA ASN A 500 12.33 -3.20 -19.34
C ASN A 500 11.62 -3.81 -18.13
N TYR A 501 10.31 -4.10 -18.25
CA TYR A 501 9.46 -4.57 -17.16
C TYR A 501 8.59 -5.79 -17.55
N PRO A 502 9.17 -6.90 -18.00
CA PRO A 502 8.43 -8.03 -18.56
C PRO A 502 7.47 -8.68 -17.56
N TYR A 503 7.79 -8.62 -16.26
CA TYR A 503 6.93 -9.14 -15.20
C TYR A 503 5.57 -8.45 -15.15
N TYR A 504 5.49 -7.14 -15.43
CA TYR A 504 4.28 -6.35 -15.26
C TYR A 504 3.43 -6.23 -16.54
N ALA A 505 3.89 -6.80 -17.66
CA ALA A 505 3.32 -6.60 -18.99
C ALA A 505 1.84 -7.03 -19.12
N THR A 506 1.39 -7.99 -18.31
CA THR A 506 0.01 -8.53 -18.37
C THR A 506 -0.69 -8.59 -17.03
N LYS A 507 -0.12 -7.98 -15.97
CA LYS A 507 -0.59 -8.21 -14.59
C LYS A 507 -1.97 -7.62 -14.31
N ILE A 508 -2.28 -6.46 -14.88
CA ILE A 508 -3.60 -5.83 -14.70
C ILE A 508 -4.67 -6.67 -15.40
N GLU A 509 -4.43 -7.07 -16.65
CA GLU A 509 -5.36 -7.93 -17.40
C GLU A 509 -5.55 -9.29 -16.72
N THR A 510 -4.46 -9.90 -16.24
CA THR A 510 -4.52 -11.19 -15.53
C THR A 510 -5.38 -11.09 -14.27
N ALA A 511 -5.16 -10.05 -13.45
CA ALA A 511 -5.93 -9.81 -12.22
C ALA A 511 -7.44 -9.59 -12.48
N TYR A 512 -7.80 -9.05 -13.65
CA TYR A 512 -9.20 -8.78 -14.04
C TYR A 512 -9.79 -9.80 -15.01
N SER A 513 -9.04 -10.84 -15.40
CA SER A 513 -9.47 -11.88 -16.35
C SER A 513 -10.78 -12.59 -15.97
N GLN A 514 -11.09 -12.63 -14.67
CA GLN A 514 -12.31 -13.24 -14.10
C GLN A 514 -13.24 -12.20 -13.45
N VAL A 515 -13.33 -11.00 -14.03
CA VAL A 515 -14.20 -9.94 -13.48
C VAL A 515 -15.69 -10.20 -13.75
N SER A 516 -16.02 -10.90 -14.84
CA SER A 516 -17.40 -11.12 -15.26
C SER A 516 -18.16 -12.03 -14.30
N GLN A 517 -19.28 -11.53 -13.77
CA GLN A 517 -20.15 -12.27 -12.87
C GLN A 517 -21.50 -12.62 -13.51
N HIS A 518 -22.05 -13.77 -13.16
CA HIS A 518 -23.43 -14.16 -13.43
C HIS A 518 -24.41 -13.47 -12.47
N ILE A 519 -25.60 -13.17 -12.95
CA ILE A 519 -26.67 -12.60 -12.13
C ILE A 519 -27.41 -13.74 -11.43
N ALA A 520 -27.55 -13.66 -10.10
CA ALA A 520 -28.26 -14.70 -9.35
C ALA A 520 -29.73 -14.81 -9.79
N PRO A 521 -30.34 -16.02 -9.81
CA PRO A 521 -31.73 -16.20 -10.22
C PRO A 521 -32.78 -15.44 -9.39
N ILE A 522 -32.41 -15.04 -8.16
CA ILE A 522 -33.27 -14.28 -7.26
C ILE A 522 -33.28 -12.77 -7.55
N ARG A 523 -32.36 -12.29 -8.40
CA ARG A 523 -32.18 -10.88 -8.75
C ARG A 523 -32.91 -10.55 -10.04
N ASN A 524 -33.33 -9.29 -10.18
CA ASN A 524 -34.00 -8.85 -11.38
C ASN A 524 -32.95 -8.42 -12.42
N ILE A 525 -33.00 -9.05 -13.60
CA ILE A 525 -32.03 -8.84 -14.68
C ILE A 525 -32.15 -7.43 -15.26
N ASP A 526 -33.37 -6.88 -15.35
CA ASP A 526 -33.64 -5.58 -15.97
C ASP A 526 -33.66 -4.42 -14.97
N ALA A 527 -33.40 -4.69 -13.69
CA ALA A 527 -33.40 -3.68 -12.62
C ALA A 527 -31.98 -3.19 -12.27
N GLY A 528 -31.94 -2.13 -11.46
CA GLY A 528 -30.72 -1.38 -11.13
C GLY A 528 -30.49 -0.23 -12.11
N ARG A 529 -29.84 0.84 -11.64
CA ARG A 529 -29.54 2.02 -12.44
C ARG A 529 -28.11 2.48 -12.18
N VAL A 530 -27.37 2.71 -13.25
CA VAL A 530 -26.07 3.41 -13.22
C VAL A 530 -26.26 4.75 -13.93
N SER A 531 -25.78 5.83 -13.31
CA SER A 531 -25.77 7.17 -13.88
C SER A 531 -24.36 7.72 -13.73
N ILE A 532 -23.79 8.23 -14.82
CA ILE A 532 -22.48 8.89 -14.82
C ILE A 532 -22.72 10.32 -15.30
N ASN A 533 -22.37 11.28 -14.47
CA ASN A 533 -22.48 12.70 -14.79
C ASN A 533 -21.06 13.25 -14.95
N PHE A 534 -20.75 13.75 -16.14
CA PHE A 534 -19.46 14.40 -16.41
C PHE A 534 -19.59 15.88 -16.08
N ILE A 535 -18.68 16.38 -15.23
CA ILE A 535 -18.55 17.81 -14.90
C ILE A 535 -17.45 18.37 -15.80
N GLU A 536 -17.78 19.41 -16.59
CA GLU A 536 -16.79 20.06 -17.46
C GLU A 536 -15.73 20.78 -16.63
N GLN A 537 -14.47 20.49 -16.89
CA GLN A 537 -13.36 20.92 -16.05
C GLN A 537 -12.99 22.39 -16.32
N LEU A 538 -13.28 23.31 -15.38
CA LEU A 538 -12.97 24.74 -15.49
C LEU A 538 -11.53 25.13 -15.07
N GLN A 539 -10.65 24.15 -14.83
CA GLN A 539 -9.26 24.20 -14.30
C GLN A 539 -9.15 23.75 -12.83
N GLY A 540 -8.08 23.00 -12.51
CA GLY A 540 -7.77 22.58 -11.14
C GLY A 540 -8.76 21.58 -10.53
N GLU A 541 -8.90 21.62 -9.20
CA GLU A 541 -9.81 20.76 -8.43
C GLU A 541 -11.24 21.33 -8.28
N GLN A 542 -11.63 22.36 -9.05
CA GLN A 542 -12.93 23.04 -8.94
C GLN A 542 -14.15 22.14 -9.17
N TRP A 543 -13.97 21.02 -9.89
CA TRP A 543 -15.04 20.03 -10.10
C TRP A 543 -15.59 19.46 -8.78
N LYS A 544 -14.77 19.45 -7.72
CA LYS A 544 -15.19 18.95 -6.39
C LYS A 544 -16.27 19.85 -5.79
N ASP A 545 -16.09 21.17 -5.92
CA ASP A 545 -17.05 22.15 -5.40
C ASP A 545 -18.38 22.05 -6.16
N GLU A 546 -18.33 21.93 -7.49
CA GLU A 546 -19.52 21.74 -8.31
C GLU A 546 -20.23 20.42 -8.00
N ALA A 547 -19.48 19.32 -7.80
CA ALA A 547 -20.06 18.04 -7.37
C ALA A 547 -20.77 18.16 -6.00
N LEU A 548 -20.19 18.91 -5.06
CA LEU A 548 -20.80 19.19 -3.75
C LEU A 548 -22.05 20.07 -3.88
N GLU A 549 -22.07 21.03 -4.80
CA GLU A 549 -23.26 21.85 -5.07
C GLU A 549 -24.42 21.04 -5.66
N GLN A 550 -24.14 20.05 -6.50
CA GLN A 550 -25.16 19.16 -7.08
C GLN A 550 -25.67 18.08 -6.11
N LEU A 551 -24.96 17.83 -5.01
CA LEU A 551 -25.25 16.73 -4.08
C LEU A 551 -26.63 16.84 -3.42
N PRO A 552 -27.05 17.97 -2.82
CA PRO A 552 -28.38 18.07 -2.19
C PRO A 552 -29.52 17.78 -3.17
N GLY A 553 -29.47 18.36 -4.38
CA GLY A 553 -30.47 18.10 -5.42
C GLY A 553 -30.53 16.64 -5.85
N THR A 554 -29.39 15.94 -5.85
CA THR A 554 -29.34 14.49 -6.10
C THR A 554 -30.02 13.70 -4.99
N LEU A 555 -29.81 14.07 -3.72
CA LEU A 555 -30.47 13.44 -2.57
C LEU A 555 -31.98 13.67 -2.56
N GLU A 556 -32.43 14.88 -2.90
CA GLU A 556 -33.86 15.19 -3.03
C GLU A 556 -34.52 14.32 -4.10
N LYS A 557 -33.85 14.13 -5.24
CA LYS A 557 -34.33 13.28 -6.32
C LYS A 557 -34.43 11.82 -5.89
N LEU A 558 -33.41 11.27 -5.22
CA LEU A 558 -33.44 9.90 -4.71
C LEU A 558 -34.56 9.70 -3.68
N GLN A 559 -34.75 10.66 -2.77
CA GLN A 559 -35.85 10.57 -1.80
C GLN A 559 -37.23 10.75 -2.47
N ALA A 560 -37.32 11.57 -3.53
CA ALA A 560 -38.54 11.67 -4.35
C ALA A 560 -38.87 10.36 -5.07
N ASP A 561 -37.85 9.61 -5.49
CA ASP A 561 -37.96 8.28 -6.09
C ASP A 561 -38.31 7.19 -5.04
N GLY A 562 -38.41 7.56 -3.75
CA GLY A 562 -38.89 6.70 -2.67
C GLY A 562 -37.79 6.04 -1.81
N PHE A 563 -36.52 6.36 -2.04
CA PHE A 563 -35.41 5.85 -1.21
C PHE A 563 -35.39 6.53 0.15
N GLN A 564 -35.20 5.75 1.23
CA GLN A 564 -35.02 6.32 2.57
C GLN A 564 -33.56 6.74 2.76
N PRO A 565 -33.26 7.72 3.64
CA PRO A 565 -31.89 8.13 3.90
C PRO A 565 -30.94 6.98 4.27
N LYS A 566 -31.44 5.98 5.00
CA LYS A 566 -30.67 4.78 5.39
C LYS A 566 -30.25 3.88 4.21
N ASP A 567 -30.90 4.03 3.06
CA ASP A 567 -30.62 3.27 1.84
C ASP A 567 -29.55 3.96 0.97
N ILE A 568 -29.17 5.20 1.31
CA ILE A 568 -28.24 6.03 0.56
C ILE A 568 -26.87 6.01 1.26
N ALA A 569 -25.82 5.71 0.49
CA ALA A 569 -24.43 5.79 0.94
C ALA A 569 -23.64 6.70 0.00
N ILE A 570 -22.87 7.64 0.57
CA ILE A 570 -21.97 8.52 -0.16
C ILE A 570 -20.55 8.03 0.07
N LEU A 571 -19.88 7.63 -1.01
CA LEU A 571 -18.49 7.17 -0.95
C LEU A 571 -17.56 8.29 -1.40
N VAL A 572 -16.55 8.56 -0.60
CA VAL A 572 -15.51 9.57 -0.85
C VAL A 572 -14.13 8.93 -0.72
N ARG A 573 -13.12 9.54 -1.33
CA ARG A 573 -11.75 9.02 -1.32
C ARG A 573 -11.00 9.40 -0.04
N THR A 574 -11.28 10.59 0.51
CA THR A 574 -10.52 11.13 1.65
C THR A 574 -11.44 11.60 2.78
N GLY A 575 -10.90 11.61 4.01
CA GLY A 575 -11.64 12.18 5.16
C GLY A 575 -11.93 13.68 5.00
N LYS A 576 -11.10 14.42 4.25
CA LYS A 576 -11.37 15.83 3.91
C LYS A 576 -12.61 15.98 3.04
N GLU A 577 -12.77 15.11 2.04
CA GLU A 577 -13.99 15.08 1.22
C GLU A 577 -15.22 14.71 2.05
N ALA A 578 -15.10 13.78 3.01
CA ALA A 578 -16.19 13.44 3.93
C ALA A 578 -16.64 14.65 4.76
N VAL A 579 -15.68 15.44 5.26
CA VAL A 579 -15.96 16.70 5.98
C VAL A 579 -16.65 17.70 5.06
N GLY A 580 -16.16 17.89 3.83
CA GLY A 580 -16.78 18.80 2.87
C GLY A 580 -18.22 18.43 2.51
N VAL A 581 -18.50 17.13 2.31
CA VAL A 581 -19.87 16.61 2.14
C VAL A 581 -20.74 16.95 3.35
N SER A 582 -20.21 16.72 4.55
CA SER A 582 -20.95 16.93 5.81
C SER A 582 -21.28 18.40 6.05
N GLU A 583 -20.31 19.29 5.84
CA GLU A 583 -20.50 20.75 5.95
C GLU A 583 -21.55 21.23 4.93
N LYS A 584 -21.49 20.74 3.69
CA LYS A 584 -22.46 21.11 2.65
C LYS A 584 -23.89 20.66 2.99
N LEU A 585 -24.05 19.43 3.51
CA LEU A 585 -25.37 18.93 3.91
C LEU A 585 -25.94 19.67 5.14
N LEU A 586 -25.09 19.99 6.12
CA LEU A 586 -25.49 20.81 7.28
C LEU A 586 -25.92 22.22 6.84
N GLN A 587 -25.09 22.89 6.01
CA GLN A 587 -25.40 24.22 5.49
C GLN A 587 -26.72 24.20 4.72
N TYR A 588 -26.92 23.24 3.82
CA TYR A 588 -28.14 23.16 3.02
C TYR A 588 -29.39 22.92 3.89
N LYS A 589 -29.26 22.12 4.95
CA LYS A 589 -30.32 21.89 5.94
C LYS A 589 -30.67 23.16 6.71
N ASP A 590 -29.67 23.93 7.14
CA ASP A 590 -29.87 25.18 7.87
C ASP A 590 -30.49 26.28 6.98
N GLU A 591 -30.13 26.31 5.69
CA GLU A 591 -30.71 27.23 4.69
C GLU A 591 -32.15 26.84 4.29
N ASN A 592 -32.52 25.56 4.41
CA ASN A 592 -33.82 25.02 3.99
C ASN A 592 -34.53 24.23 5.12
N PRO A 593 -34.88 24.88 6.25
CA PRO A 593 -35.44 24.21 7.42
C PRO A 593 -36.80 23.56 7.16
N ASP A 594 -37.57 24.08 6.19
CA ASP A 594 -38.90 23.57 5.80
C ASP A 594 -38.83 22.50 4.68
N SER A 595 -37.64 22.03 4.32
CA SER A 595 -37.50 20.99 3.30
C SER A 595 -38.21 19.71 3.75
N LYS A 596 -38.99 19.11 2.84
CA LYS A 596 -39.66 17.81 3.07
C LYS A 596 -38.69 16.62 3.04
N TYR A 597 -37.44 16.85 2.65
CA TYR A 597 -36.41 15.84 2.49
C TYR A 597 -35.46 15.83 3.69
N ASN A 598 -34.89 14.66 4.00
CA ASN A 598 -34.00 14.49 5.13
C ASN A 598 -32.53 14.51 4.66
N PHE A 599 -31.72 15.35 5.30
CA PHE A 599 -30.28 15.50 5.03
C PHE A 599 -29.42 15.11 6.25
N ASP A 600 -30.00 14.36 7.20
CA ASP A 600 -29.25 13.79 8.32
C ASP A 600 -28.31 12.71 7.80
N PHE A 601 -27.09 12.71 8.32
CA PHE A 601 -26.05 11.76 7.93
C PHE A 601 -25.33 11.21 9.15
N ILE A 602 -24.64 10.09 8.95
CA ILE A 602 -23.75 9.47 9.93
C ILE A 602 -22.38 9.34 9.27
N SER A 603 -21.36 9.95 9.85
CA SER A 603 -19.97 9.81 9.41
C SER A 603 -19.04 9.80 10.63
N ASN A 604 -18.08 8.88 10.62
CA ASN A 604 -17.06 8.79 11.67
C ASN A 604 -16.09 9.99 11.62
N GLU A 605 -15.86 10.54 10.44
CA GLU A 605 -14.97 11.68 10.18
C GLU A 605 -15.65 13.04 10.43
N ALA A 606 -16.98 13.11 10.30
CA ALA A 606 -17.74 14.33 10.50
C ALA A 606 -18.18 14.57 11.95
N LEU A 607 -18.37 13.49 12.72
CA LEU A 607 -18.73 13.52 14.14
C LEU A 607 -17.51 13.80 15.05
N LEU A 608 -16.45 14.42 14.52
CA LEU A 608 -15.33 14.85 15.34
C LEU A 608 -15.79 15.94 16.31
N LEU A 609 -15.56 15.72 17.60
CA LEU A 609 -15.89 16.69 18.66
C LEU A 609 -15.32 18.07 18.37
N ASN A 610 -14.17 18.16 17.69
CA ASN A 610 -13.55 19.43 17.32
C ASN A 610 -14.40 20.29 16.36
N ASN A 611 -15.36 19.70 15.64
CA ASN A 611 -16.24 20.42 14.70
C ASN A 611 -17.49 20.97 15.39
N SER A 612 -17.83 20.45 16.57
CA SER A 612 -18.93 20.96 17.38
C SER A 612 -18.65 22.41 17.79
N SER A 613 -19.58 23.31 17.46
CA SER A 613 -19.52 24.72 17.85
C SER A 613 -19.45 24.90 19.37
N CYS A 614 -20.11 24.04 20.15
CA CYS A 614 -19.99 24.03 21.61
C CYS A 614 -18.57 23.67 22.08
N VAL A 615 -17.95 22.65 21.49
CA VAL A 615 -16.58 22.24 21.86
C VAL A 615 -15.57 23.30 21.43
N LYS A 616 -15.70 23.87 20.22
CA LYS A 616 -14.86 24.99 19.76
C LYS A 616 -14.95 26.18 20.73
N ALA A 617 -16.16 26.53 21.19
CA ALA A 617 -16.36 27.60 22.16
C ALA A 617 -15.69 27.29 23.51
N VAL A 618 -15.82 26.06 24.02
CA VAL A 618 -15.15 25.64 25.27
C VAL A 618 -13.63 25.67 25.13
N VAL A 619 -13.08 25.14 24.05
CA VAL A 619 -11.64 25.13 23.78
C VAL A 619 -11.10 26.56 23.64
N ALA A 620 -11.79 27.42 22.88
CA ALA A 620 -11.42 28.82 22.75
C ALA A 620 -11.43 29.55 24.11
N LEU A 621 -12.41 29.25 24.97
CA LEU A 621 -12.49 29.83 26.31
C LEU A 621 -11.34 29.33 27.21
N LEU A 622 -10.99 28.04 27.13
CA LEU A 622 -9.83 27.49 27.85
C LEU A 622 -8.50 28.06 27.37
N LEU A 623 -8.32 28.21 26.05
CA LEU A 623 -7.13 28.83 25.46
C LEU A 623 -7.02 30.30 25.87
N TYR A 624 -8.13 31.04 25.87
CA TYR A 624 -8.17 32.42 26.33
C TYR A 624 -7.80 32.56 27.82
N ILE A 625 -8.23 31.61 28.66
CA ILE A 625 -7.86 31.58 30.09
C ILE A 625 -6.36 31.28 30.27
N ASN A 626 -5.81 30.36 29.48
CA ASN A 626 -4.42 29.92 29.62
C ASN A 626 -3.40 30.91 29.00
N SER A 627 -3.74 31.49 27.85
CA SER A 627 -2.89 32.38 27.06
C SER A 627 -3.71 33.53 26.45
N PRO A 628 -4.00 34.61 27.22
CA PRO A 628 -4.90 35.70 26.77
C PRO A 628 -4.42 36.51 25.55
N HIS A 629 -3.17 36.30 25.11
CA HIS A 629 -2.52 37.10 24.06
C HIS A 629 -2.24 36.33 22.76
N GLU A 630 -2.50 35.01 22.70
CA GLU A 630 -2.45 34.28 21.43
C GLU A 630 -3.73 34.53 20.64
N LYS A 631 -3.61 35.18 19.48
CA LYS A 631 -4.73 35.33 18.54
C LYS A 631 -5.02 33.97 17.93
N THR A 632 -6.23 33.48 18.18
CA THR A 632 -6.89 32.34 17.50
C THR A 632 -6.92 32.48 15.99
#